data_AF-A0A3B9BQP7-F1
#
_entry.id   AF-A0A3B9BQP7-F1
#
_cell.length_a   1.000
_cell.length_b   1.000
_cell.length_c   1.000
_cell.angle_alpha   90.00
_cell.angle_beta   90.00
_cell.angle_gamma   90.00
#
_symmetry.space_group_name_H-M   'P 1'
#
loop_
_entity.id
_entity.type
_entity.pdbx_description
1 polymer ?
#
loop_
_entity_poly.entity_id
_entity_poly.type
_entity_poly.pdbx_seq_one_letter_code
_entity_poly.pdbx_strand_id
1 'polypeptide(L)' 'ATCADWELAGGYTTVDGERIKDDGLLESFDVDIAEAQELVMTARLMLGWVTEEQIAEDAATKEGDGTGSENHEESGA' A
#
# COMPACT_ATOMS: atom_id res chain seq x y z
N ALA A 1 -1.13 -5.72 -4.28
CA ALA A 1 -2.17 -4.94 -3.56
C ALA A 1 -1.51 -3.73 -2.93
N THR A 2 -1.87 -2.52 -3.36
CA THR A 2 -1.38 -1.28 -2.76
C THR A 2 -1.90 -1.20 -1.33
N CYS A 3 -1.02 -1.00 -0.34
CA CYS A 3 -1.45 -0.80 1.04
C CYS A 3 -2.33 0.44 1.11
N ALA A 4 -3.44 0.36 1.84
CA ALA A 4 -4.27 1.53 2.09
C ALA A 4 -3.55 2.41 3.11
N ASP A 5 -2.95 3.51 2.65
CA ASP A 5 -2.19 4.45 3.49
C ASP A 5 -3.02 4.97 4.69
N TRP A 6 -4.34 5.02 4.51
CA TRP A 6 -5.31 5.44 5.52
C TRP A 6 -5.35 4.53 6.76
N GLU A 7 -5.43 3.22 6.59
CA GLU A 7 -5.58 2.29 7.72
C GLU A 7 -4.27 2.14 8.52
N LEU A 8 -3.13 2.34 7.86
CA LEU A 8 -1.82 2.28 8.50
C LEU A 8 -1.50 3.57 9.28
N ALA A 9 -1.67 4.73 8.65
CA ALA A 9 -1.21 6.00 9.21
C ALA A 9 -2.27 6.80 9.97
N GLY A 10 -3.54 6.48 9.75
CA GLY A 10 -4.65 7.25 10.30
C GLY A 10 -5.02 8.44 9.43
N GLY A 11 -6.23 8.94 9.63
CA GLY A 11 -6.83 9.94 8.76
C GLY A 11 -7.93 10.73 9.43
N TYR A 12 -8.70 11.45 8.61
CA TYR A 12 -9.87 12.19 9.07
C TYR A 12 -11.04 11.98 8.13
N THR A 13 -12.03 11.20 8.54
CA THR A 13 -13.30 11.08 7.82
C THR A 13 -14.22 12.25 8.17
N THR A 14 -15.06 12.67 7.22
CA THR A 14 -16.14 13.63 7.50
C THR A 14 -17.46 12.89 7.51
N VAL A 15 -18.17 12.94 8.64
CA VAL A 15 -19.52 12.39 8.80
C VAL A 15 -20.42 13.52 9.26
N ASP A 16 -21.52 13.76 8.56
CA ASP A 16 -22.49 14.83 8.86
C ASP A 16 -21.89 16.24 8.99
N GLY A 17 -20.79 16.50 8.27
CA GLY A 17 -20.09 17.80 8.27
C GLY A 17 -19.09 17.97 9.42
N GLU A 18 -18.95 16.99 10.31
CA GLU A 18 -17.95 16.97 11.37
C GLU A 18 -16.73 16.15 10.96
N ARG A 19 -15.53 16.67 11.26
CA ARG A 19 -14.28 15.94 11.05
C ARG A 19 -14.03 15.02 12.24
N ILE A 20 -14.06 13.72 11.98
CA ILE A 20 -13.76 12.67 12.95
C ILE A 20 -12.35 12.15 12.65
N LYS A 21 -11.53 11.95 13.68
CA LYS A 21 -10.20 11.36 13.53
C LYS A 21 -10.34 9.84 13.47
N ASP A 22 -9.71 9.22 12.49
CA ASP A 22 -9.58 7.78 12.38
C ASP A 22 -8.16 7.40 12.78
N ASP A 23 -8.02 6.69 13.89
CA ASP A 23 -6.71 6.30 14.42
C ASP A 23 -6.08 5.22 13.52
N GLY A 24 -4.84 5.47 13.11
CA GLY A 24 -4.06 4.53 12.30
C GLY A 24 -3.51 3.39 13.12
N LEU A 25 -3.40 2.20 12.53
CA LEU A 25 -2.86 1.02 13.23
C LEU A 25 -1.43 1.27 13.75
N LEU A 26 -0.63 2.04 13.00
CA LEU A 26 0.75 2.32 13.32
C LEU A 26 0.97 3.66 14.03
N GLU A 27 -0.07 4.48 14.21
CA GLU A 27 0.04 5.80 14.85
C GLU A 27 0.53 5.69 16.30
N SER A 28 0.11 4.64 17.01
CA SER A 28 0.54 4.38 18.40
C SER A 28 2.00 3.95 18.55
N PHE A 29 2.68 3.63 17.45
CA PHE A 29 4.06 3.18 17.44
C PHE A 29 5.04 4.25 16.97
N ASP A 30 4.58 5.49 16.76
CA ASP A 30 5.36 6.61 16.20
C ASP A 30 6.05 6.27 14.86
N VAL A 31 5.44 5.36 14.09
CA VAL A 31 5.95 4.93 12.78
C VAL A 31 5.42 5.86 11.69
N ASP A 32 6.31 6.35 10.82
CA ASP A 32 5.90 7.18 9.70
C ASP A 32 5.31 6.36 8.53
N ILE A 33 4.63 7.02 7.58
CA ILE A 33 3.99 6.35 6.43
C ILE A 33 5.00 5.57 5.57
N ALA A 34 6.20 6.09 5.37
CA ALA A 34 7.20 5.45 4.52
C ALA A 34 7.78 4.21 5.20
N GLU A 35 8.06 4.30 6.49
CA GLU A 35 8.50 3.20 7.34
C GLU A 35 7.40 2.14 7.47
N ALA A 36 6.14 2.55 7.64
CA ALA A 36 4.99 1.66 7.62
C ALA A 36 4.92 0.84 6.32
N GLN A 37 5.09 1.50 5.17
CA GLN A 37 5.10 0.83 3.87
C GLN A 37 6.27 -0.15 3.75
N GLU A 38 7.48 0.25 4.18
CA GLU A 38 8.67 -0.60 4.14
C GLU A 38 8.52 -1.83 5.03
N LEU A 39 7.98 -1.68 6.24
CA LEU A 39 7.71 -2.79 7.15
C LEU A 39 6.76 -3.81 6.53
N VAL A 40 5.70 -3.34 5.87
CA VAL A 40 4.74 -4.24 5.20
C VAL A 40 5.37 -4.94 4.00
N MET A 41 6.19 -4.26 3.20
CA MET A 41 6.89 -4.88 2.08
C MET A 41 7.90 -5.92 2.56
N THR A 42 8.65 -5.61 3.62
CA THR A 42 9.57 -6.56 4.27
C THR A 42 8.83 -7.78 4.81
N ALA A 43 7.69 -7.59 5.49
CA ALA A 43 6.90 -8.69 6.01
C ALA A 43 6.36 -9.61 4.91
N ARG A 44 5.94 -9.06 3.76
CA ARG A 44 5.48 -9.82 2.60
C ARG A 44 6.59 -10.68 1.99
N LEU A 45 7.80 -10.15 1.92
CA LEU A 45 8.98 -10.90 1.47
C LEU A 45 9.27 -12.06 2.43
N MET A 46 9.25 -11.81 3.74
CA MET A 46 9.48 -12.85 4.75
C MET A 46 8.43 -13.97 4.71
N LEU A 47 7.18 -13.64 4.39
CA LEU A 47 6.09 -14.61 4.21
C LEU A 47 6.10 -15.29 2.83
N GLY A 48 6.99 -14.87 1.92
CA GLY A 48 7.08 -15.40 0.56
C GLY A 48 5.90 -15.03 -0.34
N TRP A 49 5.14 -13.99 0.00
CA TRP A 49 4.03 -13.49 -0.82
C TRP A 49 4.49 -12.59 -1.96
N VAL A 50 5.71 -12.07 -1.85
CA VAL A 50 6.40 -11.26 -2.86
C VAL A 50 7.86 -11.73 -2.91
N THR A 51 8.46 -11.78 -4.09
CA THR A 51 9.89 -12.09 -4.28
C THR A 51 10.73 -10.83 -4.50
N GLU A 52 12.06 -10.94 -4.36
CA GLU A 52 12.98 -9.81 -4.58
C GLU A 52 12.89 -9.26 -6.01
N GLU A 53 12.69 -10.13 -7.00
CA GLU A 53 12.52 -9.73 -8.40
C GLU A 53 11.26 -8.88 -8.61
N GLN A 54 10.16 -9.24 -7.94
CA GLN A 54 8.90 -8.48 -8.03
C GLN A 54 9.01 -7.10 -7.38
N ILE A 55 9.73 -6.98 -6.26
CA ILE A 55 10.00 -5.68 -5.64
C ILE A 55 10.85 -4.80 -6.58
N ALA A 56 11.84 -5.40 -7.26
CA ALA A 56 12.68 -4.68 -8.21
C ALA A 56 11.89 -4.22 -9.45
N GLU A 57 10.95 -5.03 -9.96
CA GLU A 57 10.04 -4.66 -11.04
C GLU A 57 9.07 -3.53 -10.63
N ASP A 58 8.50 -3.60 -9.42
CA ASP A 58 7.63 -2.53 -8.87
C ASP A 58 8.40 -1.21 -8.68
N ALA A 59 9.67 -1.27 -8.25
CA ALA A 59 10.52 -0.09 -8.15
C ALA A 59 10.85 0.51 -9.52
N ALA A 60 11.11 -0.34 -10.52
CA ALA A 60 11.39 0.10 -11.89
C ALA A 60 10.16 0.68 -12.60
N THR A 61 8.96 0.17 -12.29
CA THR A 61 7.69 0.68 -12.85
C THR A 61 7.23 1.96 -12.17
N LYS A 62 7.49 2.16 -10.87
CA LYS A 62 7.23 3.45 -10.19
C LYS A 62 8.05 4.62 -10.72
N GLU A 63 9.25 4.36 -11.24
CA GLU A 63 10.09 5.36 -11.93
C GLU A 63 9.65 5.59 -13.40
N GLY A 64 8.73 4.77 -13.93
CA GLY A 64 8.38 4.71 -15.36
C GLY A 64 6.91 4.94 -15.73
N ASP A 65 5.95 4.84 -14.80
CA ASP A 65 4.52 4.88 -15.14
C ASP A 65 3.86 6.25 -14.92
N GLY A 66 3.85 7.03 -15.99
CA GLY A 66 2.64 7.72 -16.40
C GLY A 66 1.95 6.92 -17.51
N THR A 67 0.87 6.20 -17.19
CA THR A 67 -0.09 5.53 -18.10
C THR A 67 0.21 4.06 -18.44
N GLY A 68 -0.58 3.14 -17.85
CA GLY A 68 -0.62 1.75 -18.30
C GLY A 68 -1.68 0.87 -17.62
N SER A 69 -2.95 1.29 -17.62
CA SER A 69 -4.07 0.37 -17.35
C SER A 69 -4.26 -0.59 -18.53
N GLU A 70 -4.68 -1.82 -18.21
CA GLU A 70 -5.21 -2.90 -19.07
C GLU A 70 -4.25 -4.05 -19.41
N ASN A 71 -4.48 -5.19 -18.74
CA ASN A 71 -4.84 -6.45 -19.42
C ASN A 71 -5.26 -7.52 -18.41
N HIS A 72 -6.57 -7.71 -18.27
CA HIS A 72 -7.16 -8.92 -17.69
C HIS A 72 -7.67 -9.78 -18.85
N GLU A 73 -6.80 -10.60 -19.43
CA GLU A 73 -7.23 -11.68 -20.33
C GLU A 73 -7.66 -12.88 -19.48
N GLU A 74 -8.97 -13.01 -19.23
CA GLU A 74 -9.57 -14.27 -18.81
C GLU A 74 -9.97 -15.05 -20.07
N SER A 75 -9.11 -15.99 -20.46
CA SER A 75 -9.44 -17.08 -21.38
C SER A 75 -9.83 -18.30 -20.54
N GLY A 76 -11.10 -18.72 -20.61
CA GLY A 76 -11.59 -19.87 -19.88
C GLY A 76 -12.99 -20.32 -20.29
N ALA A 77 -13.06 -21.08 -21.40
CA ALA A 77 -14.03 -22.11 -21.82
C ALA A 77 -15.54 -21.96 -21.48
#